data_AF-A0A8C4QNQ4-F1
#
_entry.id   AF-A0A8C4QNQ4-F1
#
_cell.length_a   1.000
_cell.length_b   1.000
_cell.length_c   1.000
_cell.angle_alpha   90.00
_cell.angle_beta   90.00
_cell.angle_gamma   90.00
#
_symmetry.space_group_name_H-M   'P 1'
#
loop_
_entity.id
_entity.type
_entity.pdbx_description
1 polymer ?
#
loop_
_entity_poly.entity_id
_entity_poly.type
_entity_poly.pdbx_seq_one_letter_code
_entity_poly.pdbx_strand_id
1 'polypeptide(L)'
;MKLLRSSFSNPAFQYVTLTFTALFFNFDYPAYSETFLLDFYFFTILFSKLWDLWQKLRFVFTYIAPWQIPWGSAFHAFAQPFAVPHSAMLFLQAAISALFSAPLNPFLGSAIFLTSYVRPVRFWERDYNTKRVDHSNTRLATQLDRSPGADDNNLNSIFYEHLTRSLQHSLCGDLVLGRWGNFGTGDCFILASDYLNALIHLIEIGNGLVTFQLRGLEFRGTYCQQREVEAITEGVEEDDGCCCCEPGHLPHMLSFNAAFGQRWLSWEVSVVKYVLEGYSISDNSAATMLQVFDLRKILLTYYVKSIIYYLVTFPQLDSWLNSREIQEGLQPCTERGYADVDPTFNPNIDEDYDHVLSGVSRQSFCSVYLEWIQHCAGRQELVLDCGKDSQLVTLSFGLCVLGRRALGTASNHMSSRSGLSACVPQGPLLGGGVLTSLAENYHFFF
;
A
#
# COMPACT_ATOMS: atom_id res chain seq x y z
N MET A 1 5.23 34.33 1.77
CA MET A 1 5.69 32.92 1.82
C MET A 1 4.69 31.92 1.22
N LYS A 2 3.42 31.86 1.66
CA LYS A 2 2.44 30.90 1.11
C LYS A 2 2.24 31.04 -0.41
N LEU A 3 2.10 32.27 -0.92
CA LEU A 3 1.98 32.55 -2.36
C LEU A 3 3.24 32.20 -3.17
N LEU A 4 4.44 32.32 -2.57
CA LEU A 4 5.70 31.92 -3.21
C LEU A 4 5.82 30.40 -3.30
N ARG A 5 5.41 29.69 -2.23
CA ARG A 5 5.44 28.22 -2.18
C ARG A 5 4.40 27.56 -3.08
N SER A 6 3.20 28.12 -3.20
CA SER A 6 2.12 27.54 -4.02
C SER A 6 2.29 27.80 -5.52
N SER A 7 3.01 28.85 -5.90
CA SER A 7 3.15 29.26 -7.31
C SER A 7 4.08 28.31 -8.09
N PHE A 8 5.18 27.89 -7.48
CA PHE A 8 6.22 27.09 -8.18
C PHE A 8 6.23 25.60 -7.83
N SER A 9 5.24 25.09 -7.11
CA SER A 9 5.24 23.71 -6.62
C SER A 9 4.67 22.68 -7.61
N ASN A 10 3.82 23.09 -8.56
CA ASN A 10 3.19 22.16 -9.50
C ASN A 10 3.73 22.36 -10.93
N PRO A 11 4.56 21.43 -11.45
CA PRO A 11 5.15 21.56 -12.79
C PRO A 11 4.11 21.44 -13.92
N ALA A 12 3.01 20.70 -13.73
CA ALA A 12 2.01 20.48 -14.78
C ALA A 12 1.33 21.78 -15.23
N PHE A 13 1.07 22.69 -14.29
CA PHE A 13 0.44 23.99 -14.58
C PHE A 13 1.44 25.10 -14.95
N GLN A 14 2.73 24.90 -14.69
CA GLN A 14 3.76 25.90 -14.97
C GLN A 14 3.97 26.13 -16.47
N TYR A 15 3.94 25.07 -17.28
CA TYR A 15 4.09 25.22 -18.74
C TYR A 15 2.97 26.05 -19.37
N VAL A 16 1.73 25.82 -18.92
CA VAL A 16 0.56 26.59 -19.38
C VAL A 16 0.69 28.04 -18.96
N THR A 17 1.03 28.28 -17.68
CA THR A 17 1.23 29.62 -17.13
C THR A 17 2.34 30.37 -17.86
N LEU A 18 3.47 29.71 -18.13
CA LEU A 18 4.62 30.28 -18.83
C LEU A 18 4.25 30.66 -20.27
N THR A 19 3.57 29.77 -20.99
CA THR A 19 3.12 30.02 -22.36
C THR A 19 2.17 31.20 -22.41
N PHE A 20 1.19 31.27 -21.50
CA PHE A 20 0.25 32.39 -21.44
C PHE A 20 0.93 33.70 -21.07
N THR A 21 1.88 33.68 -20.12
CA THR A 21 2.66 34.86 -19.74
C THR A 21 3.44 35.38 -20.94
N ALA A 22 4.13 34.50 -21.67
CA ALA A 22 4.91 34.87 -22.85
C ALA A 22 4.01 35.42 -23.96
N LEU A 23 2.84 34.83 -24.22
CA LEU A 23 1.93 35.33 -25.23
C LEU A 23 1.34 36.69 -24.86
N PHE A 24 0.87 36.83 -23.63
CA PHE A 24 0.22 38.05 -23.14
C PHE A 24 1.16 39.27 -23.18
N PHE A 25 2.39 39.12 -22.67
CA PHE A 25 3.33 40.23 -22.59
C PHE A 25 4.13 40.48 -23.88
N ASN A 26 4.31 39.48 -24.77
CA ASN A 26 5.00 39.73 -26.03
C ASN A 26 4.08 40.20 -27.15
N PHE A 27 2.80 39.78 -27.17
CA PHE A 27 1.89 40.07 -28.29
C PHE A 27 0.76 41.01 -27.92
N ASP A 28 0.02 40.76 -26.83
CA ASP A 28 -1.22 41.50 -26.55
C ASP A 28 -0.94 42.83 -25.84
N TYR A 29 -0.07 42.83 -24.83
CA TYR A 29 0.12 43.93 -23.90
C TYR A 29 1.59 44.20 -23.54
N PRO A 30 2.49 44.45 -24.51
CA PRO A 30 3.90 44.68 -24.25
C PRO A 30 4.19 45.92 -23.39
N ALA A 31 3.31 46.93 -23.43
CA ALA A 31 3.47 48.16 -22.65
C ALA A 31 3.34 47.96 -21.14
N TYR A 32 2.77 46.84 -20.68
CA TYR A 32 2.59 46.53 -19.26
C TYR A 32 3.66 45.58 -18.71
N SER A 33 4.59 45.11 -19.56
CA SER A 33 5.70 44.25 -19.14
C SER A 33 6.81 45.08 -18.52
N GLU A 34 7.25 44.72 -17.32
CA GLU A 34 8.43 45.31 -16.68
C GLU A 34 9.64 44.38 -16.85
N THR A 35 9.55 43.17 -16.30
CA THR A 35 10.53 42.09 -16.50
C THR A 35 9.83 40.76 -16.52
N PHE A 36 10.26 39.85 -17.40
CA PHE A 36 9.64 38.53 -17.55
C PHE A 36 9.54 37.76 -16.22
N LEU A 37 10.53 37.91 -15.32
CA LEU A 37 10.52 37.22 -14.02
C LEU A 37 9.41 37.74 -13.10
N LEU A 38 9.16 39.05 -13.09
CA LEU A 38 8.06 39.65 -12.30
C LEU A 38 6.71 39.30 -12.92
N ASP A 39 6.61 39.43 -14.23
CA ASP A 39 5.43 39.12 -15.01
C ASP A 39 4.99 37.67 -14.79
N PHE A 40 5.95 36.73 -14.90
CA PHE A 40 5.73 35.32 -14.64
C PHE A 40 5.33 35.05 -13.19
N TYR A 41 5.95 35.71 -12.21
CA TYR A 41 5.59 35.56 -10.81
C TYR A 41 4.12 35.94 -10.54
N PHE A 42 3.68 37.10 -11.02
CA PHE A 42 2.29 37.55 -10.84
C PHE A 42 1.30 36.70 -11.62
N PHE A 43 1.62 36.31 -12.86
CA PHE A 43 0.79 35.41 -13.64
C PHE A 43 0.67 34.04 -12.99
N THR A 44 1.72 33.53 -12.35
CA THR A 44 1.65 32.25 -11.64
C THR A 44 0.71 32.32 -10.44
N ILE A 45 0.71 33.42 -9.69
CA ILE A 45 -0.28 33.65 -8.62
C ILE A 45 -1.69 33.73 -9.21
N LEU A 46 -1.88 34.49 -10.29
CA LEU A 46 -3.18 34.67 -10.95
C LEU A 46 -3.74 33.31 -11.42
N PHE A 47 -2.95 32.55 -12.18
CA PHE A 47 -3.34 31.23 -12.69
C PHE A 47 -3.61 30.23 -11.56
N SER A 48 -2.85 30.25 -10.47
CA SER A 48 -3.14 29.38 -9.32
C SER A 48 -4.53 29.66 -8.72
N LYS A 49 -4.94 30.93 -8.67
CA LYS A 49 -6.25 31.35 -8.16
C LYS A 49 -7.38 31.11 -9.15
N LEU A 50 -7.14 31.31 -10.44
CA LEU A 50 -8.09 30.97 -11.50
C LEU A 50 -8.35 29.46 -11.55
N TRP A 51 -7.32 28.63 -11.32
CA TRP A 51 -7.49 27.18 -11.25
C TRP A 51 -8.30 26.75 -10.01
N ASP A 52 -8.01 27.31 -8.84
CA ASP A 52 -8.83 27.08 -7.62
C ASP A 52 -10.30 27.49 -7.84
N LEU A 53 -10.53 28.65 -8.49
CA LEU A 53 -11.87 29.09 -8.87
C LEU A 53 -12.54 28.11 -9.85
N TRP A 54 -11.82 27.67 -10.88
CA TRP A 54 -12.33 26.72 -11.87
C TRP A 54 -12.74 25.39 -11.21
N GLN A 55 -11.90 24.83 -10.33
CA GLN A 55 -12.22 23.58 -9.63
C GLN A 55 -13.43 23.74 -8.70
N LYS A 56 -13.55 24.88 -8.01
CA LYS A 56 -14.73 25.19 -7.18
C LYS A 56 -16.00 25.31 -8.01
N LEU A 57 -15.94 25.98 -9.16
CA LEU A 57 -17.08 26.09 -10.07
C LEU A 57 -17.45 24.72 -10.64
N ARG A 58 -16.47 23.92 -11.08
CA ARG A 58 -16.69 22.54 -11.54
C ARG A 58 -17.40 21.73 -10.46
N PHE A 59 -16.92 21.77 -9.21
CA PHE A 59 -17.57 21.10 -8.10
C PHE A 59 -19.01 21.56 -7.87
N VAL A 60 -19.26 22.88 -7.88
CA VAL A 60 -20.61 23.45 -7.73
C VAL A 60 -21.53 22.99 -8.86
N PHE A 61 -21.08 23.01 -10.11
CA PHE A 61 -21.86 22.53 -11.25
C PHE A 61 -22.14 21.03 -11.15
N THR A 62 -21.12 20.24 -10.82
CA THR A 62 -21.24 18.80 -10.63
C THR A 62 -22.29 18.48 -9.57
N TYR A 63 -22.22 19.15 -8.43
CA TYR A 63 -23.11 18.98 -7.28
C TYR A 63 -24.57 19.40 -7.55
N ILE A 64 -24.77 20.48 -8.33
CA ILE A 64 -26.11 21.03 -8.64
C ILE A 64 -26.76 20.28 -9.81
N ALA A 65 -26.14 19.28 -10.42
CA ALA A 65 -26.74 18.70 -11.62
C ALA A 65 -27.94 17.81 -11.33
N PRO A 66 -29.00 17.91 -12.15
CA PRO A 66 -30.26 17.22 -11.89
C PRO A 66 -30.17 15.69 -11.97
N TRP A 67 -29.17 15.14 -12.67
CA TRP A 67 -28.95 13.69 -12.80
C TRP A 67 -28.08 13.07 -11.70
N GLN A 68 -27.33 13.86 -10.92
CA GLN A 68 -26.53 13.36 -9.79
C GLN A 68 -27.26 13.41 -8.46
N ILE A 69 -28.42 14.06 -8.40
CA ILE A 69 -29.13 14.26 -7.15
C ILE A 69 -29.95 13.00 -6.86
N PRO A 70 -29.70 12.31 -5.73
CA PRO A 70 -30.69 11.39 -5.22
C PRO A 70 -31.90 12.25 -4.83
N TRP A 71 -32.97 12.17 -5.63
CA TRP A 71 -34.27 12.83 -5.38
C TRP A 71 -34.98 12.24 -4.14
N GLY A 72 -34.24 11.91 -3.08
CA GLY A 72 -34.74 11.29 -1.86
C GLY A 72 -35.49 12.25 -0.94
N SER A 73 -35.46 13.56 -1.22
CA SER A 73 -36.14 14.57 -0.39
C SER A 73 -36.74 15.71 -1.23
N ALA A 74 -38.00 16.04 -0.96
CA ALA A 74 -38.74 17.13 -1.60
C ALA A 74 -38.05 18.50 -1.42
N PHE A 75 -37.24 18.67 -0.37
CA PHE A 75 -36.50 19.91 -0.13
C PHE A 75 -35.47 20.20 -1.23
N HIS A 76 -34.75 19.19 -1.72
CA HIS A 76 -33.75 19.39 -2.78
C HIS A 76 -34.40 19.77 -4.12
N ALA A 77 -35.59 19.22 -4.40
CA ALA A 77 -36.37 19.56 -5.59
C ALA A 77 -36.78 21.04 -5.65
N PHE A 78 -37.05 21.67 -4.51
CA PHE A 78 -37.42 23.09 -4.45
C PHE A 78 -36.22 24.03 -4.30
N ALA A 79 -35.23 23.67 -3.48
CA ALA A 79 -34.09 24.55 -3.18
C ALA A 79 -33.23 24.88 -4.41
N GLN A 80 -33.18 23.97 -5.39
CA GLN A 80 -32.30 24.07 -6.55
C GLN A 80 -32.78 25.09 -7.60
N PRO A 81 -34.07 25.14 -8.01
CA PRO A 81 -34.60 26.27 -8.77
C PRO A 81 -34.39 27.62 -8.08
N PHE A 82 -34.54 27.68 -6.75
CA PHE A 82 -34.30 28.91 -5.99
C PHE A 82 -32.83 29.32 -5.92
N ALA A 83 -31.88 28.42 -6.15
CA ALA A 83 -30.46 28.76 -6.22
C ALA A 83 -30.08 29.46 -7.54
N VAL A 84 -30.84 29.28 -8.63
CA VAL A 84 -30.55 29.85 -9.95
C VAL A 84 -30.54 31.39 -9.95
N PRO A 85 -31.53 32.09 -9.36
CA PRO A 85 -31.48 33.55 -9.18
C PRO A 85 -30.27 34.04 -8.39
N HIS A 86 -29.72 33.20 -7.50
CA HIS A 86 -28.56 33.52 -6.68
C HIS A 86 -27.23 33.11 -7.32
N SER A 87 -27.22 32.66 -8.58
CA SER A 87 -26.02 32.26 -9.32
C SER A 87 -24.92 33.32 -9.34
N ALA A 88 -25.26 34.60 -9.52
CA ALA A 88 -24.30 35.70 -9.48
C ALA A 88 -23.65 35.85 -8.08
N MET A 89 -24.43 35.69 -7.02
CA MET A 89 -23.94 35.71 -5.64
C MET A 89 -23.04 34.50 -5.37
N LEU A 90 -23.44 33.30 -5.81
CA LEU A 90 -22.64 32.08 -5.67
C LEU A 90 -21.30 32.19 -6.42
N PHE A 91 -21.29 32.78 -7.62
CA PHE A 91 -20.06 33.04 -8.37
C PHE A 91 -19.15 34.03 -7.63
N LEU A 92 -19.68 35.16 -7.15
CA LEU A 92 -18.92 36.13 -6.37
C LEU A 92 -18.33 35.47 -5.11
N GLN A 93 -19.13 34.64 -4.46
CA GLN A 93 -18.72 33.91 -3.28
C GLN A 93 -17.60 32.90 -3.59
N ALA A 94 -17.70 32.17 -4.71
CA ALA A 94 -16.65 31.28 -5.18
C ALA A 94 -15.36 32.04 -5.51
N ALA A 95 -15.46 33.22 -6.13
CA ALA A 95 -14.32 34.09 -6.42
C ALA A 95 -13.62 34.58 -5.14
N ILE A 96 -14.39 35.05 -4.14
CA ILE A 96 -13.85 35.45 -2.83
C ILE A 96 -13.22 34.24 -2.12
N SER A 97 -13.88 33.09 -2.15
CA SER A 97 -13.37 31.84 -1.61
C SER A 97 -12.06 31.41 -2.28
N ALA A 98 -11.93 31.52 -3.60
CA ALA A 98 -10.69 31.22 -4.33
C ALA A 98 -9.56 32.18 -3.96
N LEU A 99 -9.86 33.49 -3.86
CA LEU A 99 -8.90 34.50 -3.46
C LEU A 99 -8.26 34.16 -2.10
N PHE A 100 -9.08 33.81 -1.10
CA PHE A 100 -8.60 33.42 0.23
C PHE A 100 -8.21 31.94 0.37
N SER A 101 -8.43 31.12 -0.68
CA SER A 101 -8.33 29.66 -0.63
C SER A 101 -9.11 29.06 0.54
N ALA A 102 -10.30 29.60 0.81
CA ALA A 102 -11.25 29.08 1.78
C ALA A 102 -12.12 27.99 1.11
N PRO A 103 -12.49 26.90 1.81
CA PRO A 103 -13.36 25.87 1.25
C PRO A 103 -14.82 26.34 1.20
N LEU A 104 -15.58 25.79 0.25
CA LEU A 104 -17.02 25.99 0.10
C LEU A 104 -17.76 24.83 0.76
N ASN A 105 -18.72 25.13 1.62
CA ASN A 105 -19.56 24.11 2.27
C ASN A 105 -21.00 24.24 1.75
N PRO A 106 -21.64 23.14 1.32
CA PRO A 106 -23.06 23.17 1.00
C PRO A 106 -23.86 23.40 2.28
N PHE A 107 -24.73 24.41 2.28
CA PHE A 107 -25.58 24.72 3.43
C PHE A 107 -26.67 23.66 3.55
N LEU A 108 -26.66 22.88 4.65
CA LEU A 108 -27.62 21.79 4.88
C LEU A 108 -27.71 20.75 3.74
N GLY A 109 -26.62 20.55 2.99
CA GLY A 109 -26.64 19.69 1.79
C GLY A 109 -27.49 20.23 0.63
N SER A 110 -27.79 21.53 0.62
CA SER A 110 -28.56 22.18 -0.46
C SER A 110 -27.66 22.76 -1.55
N ALA A 111 -28.29 23.24 -2.64
CA ALA A 111 -27.64 23.92 -3.77
C ALA A 111 -27.05 25.31 -3.44
N ILE A 112 -27.17 25.78 -2.19
CA ILE A 112 -26.60 27.04 -1.72
C ILE A 112 -25.30 26.74 -0.98
N PHE A 113 -24.20 27.32 -1.44
CA PHE A 113 -22.89 27.18 -0.79
C PHE A 113 -22.61 28.36 0.14
N LEU A 114 -21.86 28.13 1.21
CA LEU A 114 -21.32 29.17 2.10
C LEU A 114 -19.79 29.08 2.14
N THR A 115 -19.11 30.24 2.16
CA THR A 115 -17.66 30.28 2.40
C THR A 115 -17.36 29.90 3.84
N SER A 116 -16.50 28.92 4.03
CA SER A 116 -15.98 28.60 5.36
C SER A 116 -14.82 29.53 5.75
N TYR A 117 -14.33 29.36 6.97
CA TYR A 117 -13.06 29.98 7.39
C TYR A 117 -11.89 29.32 6.64
N VAL A 118 -10.81 30.08 6.45
CA VAL A 118 -9.57 29.57 5.82
C VAL A 118 -8.98 28.48 6.70
N ARG A 119 -8.72 27.30 6.13
CA ARG A 119 -8.13 26.15 6.84
C ARG A 119 -6.73 25.84 6.32
N PRO A 120 -5.84 25.30 7.18
CA PRO A 120 -4.61 24.67 6.71
C PRO A 120 -4.92 23.51 5.76
N VAL A 121 -3.96 23.19 4.89
CA VAL A 121 -4.07 22.03 3.98
C VAL A 121 -4.12 20.73 4.81
N ARG A 122 -3.29 20.62 5.84
CA ARG A 122 -3.34 19.48 6.77
C ARG A 122 -4.68 19.41 7.50
N PHE A 123 -5.29 18.22 7.53
CA PHE A 123 -6.49 17.98 8.31
C PHE A 123 -6.19 18.02 9.81
N TRP A 124 -7.09 18.65 10.56
CA TRP A 124 -7.12 18.57 12.02
C TRP A 124 -7.81 17.28 12.42
N GLU A 125 -7.08 16.17 12.40
CA GLU A 125 -7.59 14.95 12.99
C GLU A 125 -7.37 14.97 14.51
N ARG A 126 -8.37 14.48 15.22
CA ARG A 126 -8.20 14.06 16.59
C ARG A 126 -7.35 12.81 16.50
N ASP A 127 -6.21 12.77 17.20
CA ASP A 127 -5.33 11.61 17.22
C ASP A 127 -6.10 10.43 17.85
N TYR A 128 -6.82 9.68 17.02
CA TYR A 128 -7.28 8.35 17.36
C TYR A 128 -6.03 7.50 17.37
N ASN A 129 -5.31 7.51 18.50
CA ASN A 129 -4.25 6.56 18.77
C ASN A 129 -4.87 5.17 18.77
N THR A 130 -4.98 4.55 17.59
CA THR A 130 -5.18 3.12 17.44
C THR A 130 -3.89 2.46 17.89
N LYS A 131 -3.68 2.40 19.21
CA LYS A 131 -2.59 1.60 19.76
C LYS A 131 -2.83 0.17 19.33
N ARG A 132 -1.85 -0.38 18.63
CA ARG A 132 -1.77 -1.80 18.30
C ARG A 132 -2.10 -2.63 19.55
N VAL A 133 -3.12 -3.46 19.41
CA VAL A 133 -3.59 -4.34 20.48
C VAL A 133 -2.77 -5.61 20.37
N ASP A 134 -1.60 -5.62 20.98
CA ASP A 134 -0.74 -6.81 21.06
C ASP A 134 -1.03 -7.62 22.32
N HIS A 135 -0.72 -8.92 22.27
CA HIS A 135 -0.77 -9.80 23.44
C HIS A 135 0.09 -9.30 24.61
N SER A 136 1.12 -8.47 24.35
CA SER A 136 1.97 -7.82 25.37
C SER A 136 1.33 -6.59 26.01
N ASN A 137 0.36 -5.95 25.36
CA ASN A 137 -0.25 -4.68 25.78
C ASN A 137 -1.73 -4.83 26.22
N THR A 138 -2.33 -5.99 26.01
CA THR A 138 -3.71 -6.31 26.45
C THR A 138 -3.74 -7.00 27.81
N ARG A 139 -4.61 -6.55 28.72
CA ARG A 139 -4.93 -7.33 29.93
C ARG A 139 -5.62 -8.63 29.51
N LEU A 140 -5.33 -9.74 30.21
CA LEU A 140 -5.94 -11.05 29.97
C LEU A 140 -7.48 -11.01 29.92
N ALA A 141 -8.10 -10.16 30.76
CA ALA A 141 -9.55 -9.95 30.76
C ALA A 141 -10.09 -9.46 29.40
N THR A 142 -9.34 -8.59 28.71
CA THR A 142 -9.72 -8.05 27.38
C THR A 142 -9.58 -9.10 26.27
N GLN A 143 -8.72 -10.11 26.46
CA GLN A 143 -8.63 -11.27 25.56
C GLN A 143 -9.77 -12.26 25.80
N LEU A 144 -10.32 -12.31 27.01
CA LEU A 144 -11.42 -13.20 27.39
C LEU A 144 -12.78 -12.64 26.93
N ASP A 145 -12.97 -11.31 26.99
CA ASP A 145 -14.19 -10.60 26.57
C ASP A 145 -14.32 -10.43 25.04
N ARG A 146 -13.78 -11.38 24.26
CA ARG A 146 -13.70 -11.35 22.79
C ARG A 146 -14.98 -10.84 22.12
N SER A 147 -14.94 -9.60 21.66
CA SER A 147 -15.87 -9.09 20.65
C SER A 147 -15.35 -9.55 19.28
N PRO A 148 -16.09 -10.35 18.51
CA PRO A 148 -15.62 -10.94 17.24
C PRO A 148 -15.23 -9.93 16.15
N GLY A 149 -15.44 -8.61 16.35
CA GLY A 149 -14.99 -7.54 15.46
C GLY A 149 -13.75 -6.76 15.93
N ALA A 150 -13.16 -7.09 17.09
CA ALA A 150 -11.96 -6.41 17.58
C ALA A 150 -10.68 -6.84 16.85
N ASP A 151 -10.64 -8.10 16.40
CA ASP A 151 -9.51 -8.67 15.67
C ASP A 151 -9.39 -8.07 14.26
N ASP A 152 -10.50 -7.88 13.55
CA ASP A 152 -10.56 -7.22 12.23
C ASP A 152 -9.96 -5.80 12.30
N ASN A 153 -10.39 -4.99 13.27
CA ASN A 153 -9.88 -3.63 13.46
C ASN A 153 -8.37 -3.61 13.79
N ASN A 154 -7.88 -4.62 14.51
CA ASN A 154 -6.46 -4.74 14.83
C ASN A 154 -5.64 -5.09 13.58
N LEU A 155 -6.09 -6.07 12.78
CA LEU A 155 -5.46 -6.44 11.51
C LEU A 155 -5.41 -5.25 10.53
N ASN A 156 -6.51 -4.51 10.43
CA ASN A 156 -6.61 -3.30 9.62
C ASN A 156 -5.62 -2.21 10.06
N SER A 157 -5.49 -1.99 11.37
CA SER A 157 -4.50 -1.04 11.90
C SER A 157 -3.05 -1.47 11.62
N ILE A 158 -2.74 -2.77 11.69
CA ILE A 158 -1.43 -3.33 11.32
C ILE A 158 -1.18 -3.08 9.82
N PHE A 159 -2.16 -3.39 8.97
CA PHE A 159 -2.04 -3.17 7.53
C PHE A 159 -1.72 -1.70 7.19
N TYR A 160 -2.45 -0.75 7.79
CA TYR A 160 -2.20 0.67 7.54
C TYR A 160 -0.88 1.18 8.07
N GLU A 161 -0.41 0.64 9.18
CA GLU A 161 0.93 0.95 9.69
C GLU A 161 1.99 0.53 8.68
N HIS A 162 1.90 -0.68 8.12
CA HIS A 162 2.83 -1.14 7.09
C HIS A 162 2.71 -0.38 5.79
N LEU A 163 1.49 -0.14 5.33
CA LEU A 163 1.24 0.68 4.15
C LEU A 163 1.88 2.06 4.32
N THR A 164 1.75 2.67 5.50
CA THR A 164 2.38 3.97 5.80
C THR A 164 3.90 3.89 5.74
N ARG A 165 4.53 2.86 6.32
CA ARG A 165 5.99 2.70 6.26
C ARG A 165 6.49 2.44 4.83
N SER A 166 5.79 1.59 4.07
CA SER A 166 6.11 1.30 2.68
C SER A 166 6.06 2.57 1.83
N LEU A 167 4.98 3.35 1.97
CA LEU A 167 4.85 4.66 1.32
C LEU A 167 5.91 5.66 1.77
N GLN A 168 6.35 5.64 3.03
CA GLN A 168 7.46 6.51 3.47
C GLN A 168 8.75 6.23 2.69
N HIS A 169 9.00 4.98 2.31
CA HIS A 169 10.18 4.59 1.54
C HIS A 169 10.01 4.82 0.02
N SER A 170 8.84 4.55 -0.54
CA SER A 170 8.65 4.53 -2.00
C SER A 170 7.97 5.78 -2.59
N LEU A 171 7.08 6.45 -1.85
CA LEU A 171 6.12 7.42 -2.40
C LEU A 171 6.79 8.55 -3.17
N CYS A 172 7.89 9.12 -2.65
CA CYS A 172 8.57 10.21 -3.35
C CYS A 172 9.14 9.75 -4.71
N GLY A 173 9.71 8.54 -4.77
CA GLY A 173 10.20 7.96 -6.02
C GLY A 173 9.06 7.67 -6.99
N ASP A 174 7.96 7.11 -6.49
CA ASP A 174 6.79 6.78 -7.29
C ASP A 174 6.13 8.02 -7.91
N LEU A 175 6.04 9.12 -7.15
CA LEU A 175 5.53 10.40 -7.65
C LEU A 175 6.45 10.97 -8.74
N VAL A 176 7.77 10.98 -8.54
CA VAL A 176 8.74 11.47 -9.54
C VAL A 176 8.69 10.64 -10.83
N LEU A 177 8.47 9.32 -10.71
CA LEU A 177 8.28 8.42 -11.85
C LEU A 177 6.92 8.60 -12.55
N GLY A 178 6.02 9.43 -12.02
CA GLY A 178 4.69 9.66 -12.60
C GLY A 178 3.71 8.50 -12.40
N ARG A 179 3.99 7.57 -11.47
CA ARG A 179 3.14 6.40 -11.22
C ARG A 179 1.77 6.73 -10.63
N TRP A 180 1.56 7.96 -10.19
CA TRP A 180 0.30 8.45 -9.62
C TRP A 180 -0.38 9.50 -10.53
N GLY A 181 0.12 9.68 -11.75
CA GLY A 181 -0.36 10.71 -12.67
C GLY A 181 0.04 12.12 -12.23
N ASN A 182 -0.83 13.09 -12.51
CA ASN A 182 -0.63 14.47 -12.08
C ASN A 182 -0.90 14.59 -10.57
N PHE A 183 0.04 15.21 -9.86
CA PHE A 183 -0.08 15.43 -8.42
C PHE A 183 0.29 16.87 -8.06
N GLY A 184 -0.30 17.36 -6.98
CA GLY A 184 -0.10 18.67 -6.42
C GLY A 184 -0.21 18.68 -4.89
N THR A 185 0.14 19.81 -4.29
CA THR A 185 0.00 20.02 -2.85
C THR A 185 -1.47 20.17 -2.48
N GLY A 186 -1.97 19.33 -1.59
CA GLY A 186 -3.37 19.30 -1.15
C GLY A 186 -4.24 18.27 -1.88
N ASP A 187 -3.67 17.50 -2.80
CA ASP A 187 -4.43 16.48 -3.53
C ASP A 187 -4.68 15.25 -2.66
N CYS A 188 -5.87 14.67 -2.81
CA CYS A 188 -6.29 13.46 -2.11
C CYS A 188 -6.44 12.32 -3.10
N PHE A 189 -5.80 11.20 -2.80
CA PHE A 189 -5.87 9.96 -3.55
C PHE A 189 -6.59 8.90 -2.73
N ILE A 190 -7.40 8.09 -3.38
CA ILE A 190 -8.04 6.93 -2.77
C ILE A 190 -7.40 5.69 -3.40
N LEU A 191 -6.75 4.88 -2.57
CA LEU A 191 -6.30 3.55 -2.96
C LEU A 191 -7.39 2.56 -2.58
N ALA A 192 -7.97 1.92 -3.59
CA ALA A 192 -8.94 0.87 -3.41
C ALA A 192 -8.28 -0.50 -3.66
N SER A 193 -8.54 -1.43 -2.75
CA SER A 193 -8.25 -2.86 -2.86
C SER A 193 -9.56 -3.62 -2.64
N ASP A 194 -9.62 -4.91 -2.99
CA ASP A 194 -10.84 -5.73 -2.95
C ASP A 194 -11.58 -5.68 -1.59
N TYR A 195 -10.85 -5.44 -0.49
CA TYR A 195 -11.39 -5.42 0.87
C TYR A 195 -11.04 -4.18 1.69
N LEU A 196 -10.10 -3.34 1.24
CA LEU A 196 -9.52 -2.24 2.04
C LEU A 196 -9.39 -0.98 1.20
N ASN A 197 -9.76 0.16 1.78
CA ASN A 197 -9.74 1.46 1.11
C ASN A 197 -8.97 2.48 1.95
N ALA A 198 -7.91 3.03 1.38
CA ALA A 198 -7.05 4.01 2.04
C ALA A 198 -7.19 5.38 1.35
N LEU A 199 -7.38 6.44 2.15
CA LEU A 199 -7.28 7.82 1.69
C LEU A 199 -5.89 8.36 2.02
N ILE A 200 -5.20 8.86 1.00
CA ILE A 200 -3.85 9.44 1.11
C ILE A 200 -3.92 10.89 0.66
N HIS A 201 -3.56 11.80 1.56
CA HIS A 201 -3.56 13.23 1.31
C HIS A 201 -2.12 13.77 1.29
N LEU A 202 -1.72 14.36 0.17
CA LEU A 202 -0.42 15.02 0.03
C LEU A 202 -0.46 16.42 0.66
N ILE A 203 0.23 16.61 1.78
CA ILE A 203 0.22 17.88 2.53
C ILE A 203 1.20 18.87 1.91
N GLU A 204 2.46 18.47 1.79
CA GLU A 204 3.54 19.32 1.26
C GLU A 204 4.49 18.48 0.42
N ILE A 205 4.90 19.06 -0.71
CA ILE A 205 5.77 18.45 -1.71
C ILE A 205 6.87 19.46 -2.03
N GLY A 206 8.13 19.04 -1.99
CA GLY A 206 9.24 19.88 -2.39
C GLY A 206 10.60 19.22 -2.23
N ASN A 207 11.54 19.53 -3.13
CA ASN A 207 12.94 19.10 -3.07
C ASN A 207 13.16 17.61 -2.76
N GLY A 208 12.40 16.71 -3.39
CA GLY A 208 12.52 15.27 -3.15
C GLY A 208 12.01 14.80 -1.78
N LEU A 209 11.20 15.63 -1.10
CA LEU A 209 10.53 15.29 0.14
C LEU A 209 9.03 15.48 -0.02
N VAL A 210 8.28 14.49 0.48
CA VAL A 210 6.82 14.44 0.40
C VAL A 210 6.31 14.16 1.80
N THR A 211 5.39 15.00 2.27
CA THR A 211 4.66 14.77 3.51
C THR A 211 3.23 14.41 3.17
N PHE A 212 2.75 13.32 3.72
CA PHE A 212 1.42 12.81 3.46
C PHE A 212 0.72 12.39 4.76
N GLN A 213 -0.60 12.33 4.70
CA GLN A 213 -1.45 11.77 5.75
C GLN A 213 -2.22 10.59 5.17
N LEU A 214 -2.20 9.47 5.86
CA LEU A 214 -2.91 8.26 5.48
C LEU A 214 -4.07 8.02 6.45
N ARG A 215 -5.25 7.71 5.92
CA ARG A 215 -6.44 7.37 6.68
C ARG A 215 -7.10 6.12 6.10
N GLY A 216 -7.38 5.14 6.96
CA GLY A 216 -8.23 4.01 6.61
C GLY A 216 -9.71 4.39 6.54
N LEU A 217 -10.41 3.89 5.53
CA LEU A 217 -11.84 4.14 5.32
C LEU A 217 -12.74 2.99 5.85
N GLU A 218 -12.17 1.91 6.39
CA GLU A 218 -12.95 0.87 7.09
C GLU A 218 -13.41 1.30 8.49
N PHE A 219 -14.61 1.84 8.57
CA PHE A 219 -15.36 1.82 9.83
C PHE A 219 -16.68 1.10 9.58
N ARG A 220 -16.88 -0.05 10.25
CA ARG A 220 -18.20 -0.68 10.34
C ARG A 220 -19.13 0.28 11.08
N GLY A 221 -20.17 0.80 10.44
CA GLY A 221 -21.22 1.45 11.23
C GLY A 221 -22.32 2.26 10.55
N THR A 222 -22.21 2.67 9.28
CA THR A 222 -23.30 3.48 8.68
C THR A 222 -23.60 3.12 7.23
N TYR A 223 -24.89 3.21 6.87
CA TYR A 223 -25.38 3.01 5.51
C TYR A 223 -24.74 4.00 4.51
N CYS A 224 -24.46 5.23 4.96
CA CYS A 224 -23.77 6.23 4.16
C CYS A 224 -22.35 5.78 3.79
N GLN A 225 -21.61 5.21 4.75
CA GLN A 225 -20.25 4.69 4.51
C GLN A 225 -20.24 3.58 3.46
N GLN A 226 -21.21 2.67 3.53
CA GLN A 226 -21.29 1.55 2.61
C GLN A 226 -21.61 2.02 1.18
N ARG A 227 -22.51 3.00 1.04
CA ARG A 227 -22.78 3.65 -0.25
C ARG A 227 -21.57 4.40 -0.82
N GLU A 228 -20.78 5.07 0.03
CA GLU A 228 -19.55 5.73 -0.42
C GLU A 228 -18.52 4.73 -0.92
N VAL A 229 -18.35 3.60 -0.23
CA VAL A 229 -17.44 2.52 -0.67
C VAL A 229 -17.93 1.90 -1.97
N GLU A 230 -19.22 1.56 -2.06
CA GLU A 230 -19.84 0.99 -3.27
C GLU A 230 -19.62 1.91 -4.48
N ALA A 231 -19.83 3.22 -4.34
CA ALA A 231 -19.62 4.20 -5.41
C ALA A 231 -18.15 4.38 -5.83
N ILE A 232 -17.17 4.02 -4.98
CA ILE A 232 -15.74 4.05 -5.32
C ILE A 232 -15.32 2.73 -6.00
N THR A 233 -15.92 1.61 -5.61
CA THR A 233 -15.64 0.28 -6.18
C THR A 233 -16.38 0.00 -7.48
N GLU A 234 -17.45 0.74 -7.76
CA GLU A 234 -18.20 0.64 -9.02
C GLU A 234 -17.29 0.97 -10.21
N GLY A 235 -17.19 0.04 -11.16
CA GLY A 235 -16.29 0.15 -12.28
C GLY A 235 -16.72 1.27 -13.22
N VAL A 236 -15.77 2.09 -13.68
CA VAL A 236 -16.08 3.23 -14.57
C VAL A 236 -16.49 2.81 -16.00
N GLU A 237 -16.48 1.51 -16.29
CA GLU A 237 -16.91 0.90 -17.54
C GLU A 237 -18.36 0.35 -17.47
N GLU A 238 -19.01 0.39 -16.31
CA GLU A 238 -20.41 -0.05 -16.18
C GLU A 238 -21.32 0.97 -16.86
N ASP A 239 -21.81 0.61 -18.06
CA ASP A 239 -22.67 1.46 -18.87
C ASP A 239 -24.14 1.28 -18.45
N ASP A 240 -24.62 2.17 -17.58
CA ASP A 240 -26.06 2.32 -17.33
C ASP A 240 -26.71 2.91 -18.60
N GLY A 241 -27.02 2.04 -19.56
CA GLY A 241 -27.46 2.43 -20.90
C GLY A 241 -28.53 3.53 -20.92
N CYS A 242 -28.46 4.42 -21.92
CA CYS A 242 -29.48 5.43 -22.12
C CYS A 242 -30.72 4.81 -22.75
N CYS A 243 -31.90 4.98 -22.11
CA CYS A 243 -33.23 4.62 -22.60
C CYS A 243 -33.28 4.15 -24.08
N CYS A 244 -33.35 2.83 -24.26
CA CYS A 244 -33.64 2.12 -25.52
C CYS A 244 -32.55 2.07 -26.60
N CYS A 245 -31.39 2.69 -26.43
CA CYS A 245 -30.33 2.72 -27.46
C CYS A 245 -28.94 2.51 -26.85
N GLU A 246 -28.29 1.40 -27.21
CA GLU A 246 -26.86 1.18 -26.96
C GLU A 246 -26.09 1.51 -28.26
N PRO A 247 -25.64 2.76 -28.46
CA PRO A 247 -24.70 3.04 -29.53
C PRO A 247 -23.39 2.31 -29.19
N GLY A 248 -23.02 1.32 -30.02
CA GLY A 248 -21.74 0.62 -29.86
C GLY A 248 -20.56 1.59 -29.81
N HIS A 249 -19.57 1.29 -28.99
CA HIS A 249 -18.35 2.10 -28.85
C HIS A 249 -17.15 1.43 -29.52
N LEU A 250 -16.14 2.22 -29.86
CA LEU A 250 -14.88 1.71 -30.40
C LEU A 250 -14.10 0.95 -29.30
N PRO A 251 -13.32 -0.09 -29.67
CA PRO A 251 -12.49 -0.79 -28.70
C PRO A 251 -11.50 0.19 -28.05
N HIS A 252 -11.34 0.11 -26.73
CA HIS A 252 -10.54 1.02 -25.89
C HIS A 252 -11.03 2.47 -25.79
N MET A 253 -12.26 2.77 -26.23
CA MET A 253 -12.92 4.04 -25.95
C MET A 253 -14.13 3.81 -25.05
N LEU A 254 -14.33 4.70 -24.09
CA LEU A 254 -15.55 4.73 -23.29
C LEU A 254 -16.75 5.03 -24.19
N SER A 255 -17.91 4.48 -23.85
CA SER A 255 -19.16 4.88 -24.49
C SER A 255 -19.43 6.37 -24.22
N PHE A 256 -20.26 7.00 -25.07
CA PHE A 256 -20.61 8.41 -24.88
C PHE A 256 -21.26 8.65 -23.50
N ASN A 257 -22.07 7.70 -23.05
CA ASN A 257 -22.75 7.76 -21.77
C ASN A 257 -21.77 7.63 -20.60
N ALA A 258 -20.86 6.65 -20.64
CA ALA A 258 -19.79 6.51 -19.65
C ALA A 258 -18.88 7.75 -19.61
N ALA A 259 -18.51 8.31 -20.77
CA ALA A 259 -17.71 9.53 -20.83
C ALA A 259 -18.45 10.76 -20.29
N PHE A 260 -19.76 10.87 -20.56
CA PHE A 260 -20.60 11.93 -20.02
C PHE A 260 -20.78 11.80 -18.50
N GLY A 261 -20.99 10.57 -18.00
CA GLY A 261 -21.05 10.24 -16.58
C GLY A 261 -19.76 10.61 -15.85
N GLN A 262 -18.62 10.18 -16.37
CA GLN A 262 -17.29 10.51 -15.82
C GLN A 262 -17.04 12.01 -15.75
N ARG A 263 -17.48 12.77 -16.77
CA ARG A 263 -17.31 14.23 -16.76
C ARG A 263 -18.02 14.88 -15.56
N TRP A 264 -19.03 14.19 -15.06
CA TRP A 264 -19.90 14.61 -13.99
C TRP A 264 -19.62 13.92 -12.65
N LEU A 265 -18.49 13.24 -12.52
CA LEU A 265 -17.96 12.78 -11.24
C LEU A 265 -17.05 13.84 -10.61
N SER A 266 -17.02 13.85 -9.27
CA SER A 266 -16.12 14.68 -8.47
C SER A 266 -14.73 14.04 -8.29
N TRP A 267 -14.56 12.81 -8.75
CA TRP A 267 -13.33 12.04 -8.68
C TRP A 267 -13.00 11.46 -10.06
N GLU A 268 -11.74 11.09 -10.26
CA GLU A 268 -11.27 10.45 -11.48
C GLU A 268 -10.28 9.33 -11.13
N VAL A 269 -10.28 8.26 -11.93
CA VAL A 269 -9.29 7.19 -11.79
C VAL A 269 -7.98 7.66 -12.38
N SER A 270 -7.00 7.97 -11.52
CA SER A 270 -5.66 8.33 -11.99
C SER A 270 -4.92 7.10 -12.53
N VAL A 271 -4.94 5.99 -11.79
CA VAL A 271 -4.20 4.76 -12.13
C VAL A 271 -5.00 3.52 -11.75
N VAL A 272 -5.04 2.54 -12.65
CA VAL A 272 -5.80 1.29 -12.49
C VAL A 272 -5.05 0.25 -11.65
N LYS A 273 -3.72 0.21 -11.72
CA LYS A 273 -2.90 -0.76 -10.99
C LYS A 273 -1.71 -0.09 -10.35
N TYR A 274 -1.66 -0.14 -9.03
CA TYR A 274 -0.53 0.34 -8.25
C TYR A 274 -0.08 -0.76 -7.30
N VAL A 275 1.17 -1.21 -7.47
CA VAL A 275 1.75 -2.32 -6.69
C VAL A 275 2.65 -1.73 -5.62
N LEU A 276 2.36 -2.08 -4.38
CA LEU A 276 3.11 -1.70 -3.19
C LEU A 276 3.54 -2.95 -2.44
N GLU A 277 4.71 -2.90 -1.83
CA GLU A 277 5.14 -3.90 -0.85
C GLU A 277 4.34 -3.68 0.44
N GLY A 278 3.20 -4.37 0.53
CA GLY A 278 2.25 -4.19 1.63
C GLY A 278 2.58 -5.01 2.88
N TYR A 279 3.31 -6.11 2.74
CA TYR A 279 3.60 -7.01 3.86
C TYR A 279 4.83 -7.89 3.59
N SER A 280 5.76 -7.91 4.54
CA SER A 280 6.82 -8.93 4.59
C SER A 280 6.67 -9.80 5.83
N ILE A 281 6.75 -11.12 5.62
CA ILE A 281 6.78 -12.12 6.68
C ILE A 281 8.09 -12.02 7.49
N SER A 282 9.16 -11.46 6.92
CA SER A 282 10.42 -11.21 7.66
C SER A 282 10.24 -10.17 8.76
N ASP A 283 9.35 -9.20 8.56
CA ASP A 283 9.23 -8.02 9.40
C ASP A 283 8.12 -8.16 10.44
N ASN A 284 7.19 -9.09 10.22
CA ASN A 284 6.05 -9.33 11.09
C ASN A 284 5.80 -10.80 11.33
N SER A 285 5.42 -11.14 12.56
CA SER A 285 5.00 -12.51 12.89
C SER A 285 3.74 -12.90 12.10
N ALA A 286 3.88 -13.86 11.17
CA ALA A 286 2.72 -14.50 10.52
C ALA A 286 1.82 -15.24 11.53
N ALA A 287 2.32 -15.49 12.75
CA ALA A 287 1.61 -16.12 13.84
C ALA A 287 0.33 -15.36 14.25
N THR A 288 0.30 -14.03 14.22
CA THR A 288 -0.91 -13.27 14.58
C THR A 288 -1.92 -13.18 13.43
N MET A 289 -1.50 -13.36 12.17
CA MET A 289 -2.38 -13.31 11.00
C MET A 289 -3.07 -14.64 10.71
N LEU A 290 -2.33 -15.76 10.82
CA LEU A 290 -2.86 -17.09 10.55
C LEU A 290 -3.23 -17.76 11.88
N GLN A 291 -4.43 -17.50 12.39
CA GLN A 291 -4.88 -18.12 13.65
C GLN A 291 -5.14 -19.63 13.52
N VAL A 292 -5.36 -20.13 12.28
CA VAL A 292 -5.64 -21.54 12.00
C VAL A 292 -4.33 -22.31 11.79
N PHE A 293 -4.13 -23.40 12.56
CA PHE A 293 -2.94 -24.25 12.47
C PHE A 293 -2.71 -24.80 11.05
N ASP A 294 -3.79 -25.15 10.33
CA ASP A 294 -3.69 -25.68 8.97
C ASP A 294 -3.09 -24.67 7.97
N LEU A 295 -3.42 -23.38 8.09
CA LEU A 295 -2.83 -22.35 7.22
C LEU A 295 -1.34 -22.14 7.52
N ARG A 296 -0.95 -22.21 8.80
CA ARG A 296 0.48 -22.13 9.18
C ARG A 296 1.27 -23.32 8.67
N LYS A 297 0.67 -24.52 8.75
CA LYS A 297 1.22 -25.75 8.21
C LYS A 297 1.46 -25.62 6.71
N ILE A 298 0.44 -25.20 5.96
CA ILE A 298 0.54 -24.96 4.51
C ILE A 298 1.64 -23.93 4.18
N LEU A 299 1.69 -22.81 4.92
CA LEU A 299 2.70 -21.77 4.72
C LEU A 299 4.13 -22.33 4.92
N LEU A 300 4.38 -23.05 6.02
CA LEU A 300 5.69 -23.66 6.29
C LEU A 300 6.07 -24.68 5.21
N THR A 301 5.14 -25.55 4.80
CA THR A 301 5.40 -26.53 3.75
C THR A 301 5.78 -25.85 2.43
N TYR A 302 5.07 -24.79 2.02
CA TYR A 302 5.43 -24.04 0.80
C TYR A 302 6.73 -23.26 0.95
N TYR A 303 7.01 -22.71 2.13
CA TYR A 303 8.25 -22.01 2.42
C TYR A 303 9.46 -22.95 2.28
N VAL A 304 9.41 -24.14 2.89
CA VAL A 304 10.45 -25.17 2.76
C VAL A 304 10.62 -25.62 1.31
N LYS A 305 9.52 -25.90 0.60
CA LYS A 305 9.56 -26.26 -0.83
C LYS A 305 10.16 -25.15 -1.70
N SER A 306 9.92 -23.89 -1.36
CA SER A 306 10.47 -22.73 -2.07
C SER A 306 11.98 -22.62 -1.87
N ILE A 307 12.48 -22.79 -0.64
CA ILE A 307 13.93 -22.82 -0.35
C ILE A 307 14.61 -23.91 -1.19
N ILE A 308 14.04 -25.11 -1.22
CA ILE A 308 14.56 -26.23 -2.01
C ILE A 308 14.58 -25.88 -3.51
N TYR A 309 13.50 -25.31 -4.03
CA TYR A 309 13.40 -24.93 -5.44
C TYR A 309 14.44 -23.88 -5.83
N TYR A 310 14.58 -22.81 -5.04
CA TYR A 310 15.57 -21.77 -5.29
C TYR A 310 17.00 -22.26 -5.14
N LEU A 311 17.25 -23.18 -4.19
CA LEU A 311 18.55 -23.83 -4.06
C LEU A 311 18.93 -24.62 -5.31
N VAL A 312 18.02 -25.47 -5.79
CA VAL A 312 18.30 -26.30 -6.96
C VAL A 312 18.45 -25.46 -8.23
N THR A 313 17.75 -24.32 -8.31
CA THR A 313 17.82 -23.39 -9.44
C THR A 313 19.04 -22.45 -9.36
N PHE A 314 19.78 -22.46 -8.25
CA PHE A 314 20.87 -21.53 -8.02
C PHE A 314 22.05 -21.80 -8.97
N PRO A 315 22.54 -20.80 -9.73
CA PRO A 315 23.56 -21.01 -10.77
C PRO A 315 24.93 -21.45 -10.25
N GLN A 316 25.23 -21.23 -8.95
CA GLN A 316 26.48 -21.63 -8.33
C GLN A 316 26.32 -22.81 -7.35
N LEU A 317 25.28 -23.64 -7.53
CA LEU A 317 25.03 -24.79 -6.67
C LEU A 317 26.22 -25.76 -6.63
N ASP A 318 26.87 -26.02 -7.76
CA ASP A 318 28.01 -26.95 -7.83
C ASP A 318 29.21 -26.49 -6.98
N SER A 319 29.46 -25.16 -6.91
CA SER A 319 30.52 -24.63 -6.06
C SER A 319 30.17 -24.75 -4.57
N TRP A 320 28.89 -24.63 -4.21
CA TRP A 320 28.43 -24.81 -2.83
C TRP A 320 28.48 -26.27 -2.39
N LEU A 321 28.10 -27.21 -3.26
CA LEU A 321 28.21 -28.64 -2.97
C LEU A 321 29.68 -29.05 -2.76
N ASN A 322 30.59 -28.51 -3.57
CA ASN A 322 32.02 -28.83 -3.48
C ASN A 322 32.80 -28.00 -2.43
N SER A 323 32.16 -27.06 -1.73
CA SER A 323 32.81 -26.21 -0.74
C SER A 323 33.10 -26.96 0.55
N ARG A 324 34.38 -27.00 0.96
CA ARG A 324 34.82 -27.66 2.20
C ARG A 324 34.25 -26.99 3.45
N GLU A 325 34.14 -25.67 3.45
CA GLU A 325 33.62 -24.91 4.61
C GLU A 325 32.16 -25.27 4.92
N ILE A 326 31.36 -25.46 3.87
CA ILE A 326 29.95 -25.83 3.99
C ILE A 326 29.82 -27.29 4.43
N GLN A 327 30.62 -28.18 3.86
CA GLN A 327 30.64 -29.60 4.23
C GLN A 327 31.05 -29.81 5.70
N GLU A 328 32.08 -29.10 6.17
CA GLU A 328 32.53 -29.12 7.56
C GLU A 328 31.44 -28.56 8.49
N GLY A 329 30.79 -27.46 8.11
CA GLY A 329 29.70 -26.86 8.90
C GLY A 329 28.43 -27.70 9.00
N LEU A 330 28.17 -28.55 8.01
CA LEU A 330 27.01 -29.45 7.94
C LEU A 330 27.32 -30.90 8.35
N GLN A 331 28.57 -31.21 8.68
CA GLN A 331 28.99 -32.53 9.13
C GLN A 331 28.13 -33.09 10.28
N PRO A 332 27.74 -32.29 11.30
CA PRO A 332 26.86 -32.78 12.38
C PRO A 332 25.48 -33.25 11.88
N CYS A 333 24.93 -32.60 10.86
CA CYS A 333 23.63 -32.98 10.28
C CYS A 333 23.65 -34.30 9.52
N THR A 334 24.84 -34.84 9.26
CA THR A 334 25.02 -36.13 8.57
C THR A 334 24.89 -37.31 9.54
N GLU A 335 25.00 -37.07 10.85
CA GLU A 335 24.91 -38.12 11.87
C GLU A 335 23.47 -38.64 12.04
N ARG A 336 23.31 -39.96 12.18
CA ARG A 336 21.98 -40.62 12.28
C ARG A 336 21.17 -40.24 13.53
N GLY A 337 21.84 -39.73 14.56
CA GLY A 337 21.20 -39.27 15.81
C GLY A 337 20.94 -37.77 15.85
N TYR A 338 21.26 -37.03 14.79
CA TYR A 338 21.09 -35.59 14.76
C TYR A 338 19.62 -35.21 14.58
N ALA A 339 19.09 -34.45 15.52
CA ALA A 339 17.83 -33.74 15.39
C ALA A 339 18.02 -32.31 15.87
N ASP A 340 17.42 -31.38 15.14
CA ASP A 340 17.39 -29.99 15.53
C ASP A 340 16.23 -29.76 16.52
N VAL A 341 16.58 -29.47 17.78
CA VAL A 341 15.65 -29.33 18.91
C VAL A 341 15.37 -27.85 19.22
N ASP A 342 15.40 -26.99 18.20
CA ASP A 342 15.06 -25.59 18.37
C ASP A 342 13.60 -25.43 18.85
N PRO A 343 13.33 -24.58 19.86
CA PRO A 343 11.96 -24.33 20.36
C PRO A 343 10.97 -23.81 19.32
N THR A 344 11.46 -23.34 18.16
CA THR A 344 10.62 -22.90 17.05
C THR A 344 9.85 -24.03 16.37
N PHE A 345 10.32 -25.28 16.44
CA PHE A 345 9.69 -26.42 15.79
C PHE A 345 8.48 -26.93 16.59
N ASN A 346 7.38 -27.21 15.90
CA ASN A 346 6.12 -27.60 16.52
C ASN A 346 5.49 -28.81 15.81
N PRO A 347 5.14 -29.89 16.54
CA PRO A 347 4.53 -31.08 15.94
C PRO A 347 3.19 -30.82 15.23
N ASN A 348 2.48 -29.74 15.57
CA ASN A 348 1.21 -29.39 14.94
C ASN A 348 1.38 -28.64 13.62
N ILE A 349 2.58 -28.10 13.34
CA ILE A 349 2.83 -27.21 12.20
C ILE A 349 3.87 -27.81 11.25
N ASP A 350 4.94 -28.43 11.78
CA ASP A 350 6.00 -29.06 11.00
C ASP A 350 5.64 -30.50 10.63
N GLU A 351 5.52 -30.79 9.33
CA GLU A 351 5.23 -32.15 8.83
C GLU A 351 6.37 -33.15 9.04
N ASP A 352 7.60 -32.65 9.12
CA ASP A 352 8.82 -33.41 9.34
C ASP A 352 9.24 -33.43 10.82
N TYR A 353 8.33 -33.16 11.76
CA TYR A 353 8.62 -33.26 13.18
C TYR A 353 8.81 -34.72 13.61
N ASP A 354 9.97 -35.03 14.19
CA ASP A 354 10.30 -36.34 14.73
C ASP A 354 9.88 -36.40 16.21
N HIS A 355 8.80 -37.13 16.49
CA HIS A 355 8.31 -37.32 17.85
C HIS A 355 9.28 -38.08 18.77
N VAL A 356 10.20 -38.88 18.20
CA VAL A 356 11.15 -39.68 18.99
C VAL A 356 12.31 -38.80 19.46
N LEU A 357 12.82 -37.96 18.57
CA LEU A 357 13.95 -37.07 18.85
C LEU A 357 13.53 -35.67 19.32
N SER A 358 12.22 -35.41 19.40
CA SER A 358 11.62 -34.14 19.84
C SER A 358 12.11 -32.93 19.05
N GLY A 359 12.25 -33.06 17.72
CA GLY A 359 12.77 -32.01 16.85
C GLY A 359 12.68 -32.41 15.40
N VAL A 360 13.35 -31.68 14.50
CA VAL A 360 13.41 -32.05 13.08
C VAL A 360 14.66 -32.89 12.84
N SER A 361 14.47 -34.13 12.39
CA SER A 361 15.56 -35.03 12.03
C SER A 361 15.76 -35.09 10.50
N ARG A 362 16.97 -35.45 10.06
CA ARG A 362 17.23 -35.65 8.63
C ARG A 362 16.36 -36.76 8.06
N GLN A 363 16.06 -37.80 8.85
CA GLN A 363 15.26 -38.94 8.40
C GLN A 363 13.80 -38.54 8.15
N SER A 364 13.20 -37.75 9.06
CA SER A 364 11.85 -37.22 8.89
C SER A 364 11.79 -36.23 7.72
N PHE A 365 12.79 -35.35 7.58
CA PHE A 365 12.89 -34.43 6.44
C PHE A 365 12.94 -35.17 5.09
N CYS A 366 13.77 -36.22 4.98
CA CYS A 366 13.82 -37.07 3.79
C CYS A 366 12.49 -37.81 3.53
N SER A 367 11.71 -38.14 4.56
CA SER A 367 10.42 -38.81 4.35
C SER A 367 9.37 -37.90 3.71
N VAL A 368 9.47 -36.57 3.94
CA VAL A 368 8.49 -35.59 3.47
C VAL A 368 8.94 -34.88 2.19
N TYR A 369 10.21 -34.45 2.12
CA TYR A 369 10.69 -33.53 1.08
C TYR A 369 11.59 -34.17 0.02
N LEU A 370 12.02 -35.43 0.16
CA LEU A 370 12.93 -36.06 -0.79
C LEU A 370 12.36 -36.16 -2.21
N GLU A 371 11.08 -36.53 -2.34
CA GLU A 371 10.42 -36.59 -3.65
C GLU A 371 10.42 -35.23 -4.35
N TRP A 372 10.25 -34.14 -3.59
CA TRP A 372 10.30 -32.78 -4.12
C TRP A 372 11.72 -32.37 -4.54
N ILE A 373 12.74 -32.72 -3.75
CA ILE A 373 14.15 -32.48 -4.11
C ILE A 373 14.51 -33.22 -5.41
N GLN A 374 14.11 -34.49 -5.53
CA GLN A 374 14.32 -35.29 -6.73
C GLN A 374 13.59 -34.72 -7.95
N HIS A 375 12.36 -34.23 -7.75
CA HIS A 375 11.60 -33.57 -8.81
C HIS A 375 12.30 -32.28 -9.30
N CYS A 376 12.80 -31.46 -8.37
CA CYS A 376 13.51 -30.22 -8.71
C CYS A 376 14.83 -30.52 -9.42
N ALA A 377 15.61 -31.49 -8.91
CA ALA A 377 16.87 -31.91 -9.50
C ALA A 377 16.69 -32.50 -10.91
N GLY A 378 15.62 -33.25 -11.15
CA GLY A 378 15.30 -33.82 -12.47
C GLY A 378 14.93 -32.80 -13.55
N ARG A 379 14.69 -31.53 -13.18
CA ARG A 379 14.43 -30.42 -14.12
C ARG A 379 15.68 -29.64 -14.51
N GLN A 380 16.82 -29.90 -13.85
CA GLN A 380 18.10 -29.30 -14.18
C GLN A 380 18.77 -30.08 -15.32
N GLU A 381 19.56 -29.38 -16.15
CA GLU A 381 20.41 -30.03 -17.15
C GLU A 381 21.61 -30.75 -16.51
N LEU A 382 21.97 -30.37 -15.29
CA LEU A 382 23.11 -30.90 -14.54
C LEU A 382 22.73 -32.18 -13.79
N VAL A 383 23.52 -33.24 -13.93
CA VAL A 383 23.29 -34.51 -13.22
C VAL A 383 23.73 -34.35 -11.77
N LEU A 384 22.77 -34.13 -10.87
CA LEU A 384 23.00 -34.01 -9.43
C LEU A 384 22.73 -35.34 -8.72
N ASP A 385 23.55 -35.69 -7.73
CA ASP A 385 23.24 -36.79 -6.82
C ASP A 385 22.10 -36.36 -5.88
N CYS A 386 20.97 -37.06 -5.99
CA CYS A 386 19.76 -36.82 -5.20
C CYS A 386 19.38 -38.02 -4.31
N GLY A 387 20.37 -38.86 -3.98
CA GLY A 387 20.21 -39.94 -3.00
C GLY A 387 19.93 -39.40 -1.58
N LYS A 388 19.40 -40.25 -0.70
CA LYS A 388 19.15 -39.89 0.71
C LYS A 388 20.41 -39.39 1.43
N ASP A 389 21.55 -39.97 1.07
CA ASP A 389 22.87 -39.66 1.63
C ASP A 389 23.61 -38.53 0.88
N SER A 390 23.01 -37.97 -0.17
CA SER A 390 23.65 -36.93 -1.00
C SER A 390 23.91 -35.64 -0.24
N GLN A 391 24.95 -34.91 -0.68
CA GLN A 391 25.28 -33.59 -0.13
C GLN A 391 24.20 -32.55 -0.44
N LEU A 392 23.47 -32.71 -1.56
CA LEU A 392 22.34 -31.85 -1.91
C LEU A 392 21.23 -31.92 -0.86
N VAL A 393 20.91 -33.12 -0.37
CA VAL A 393 19.92 -33.33 0.69
C VAL A 393 20.41 -32.75 2.01
N THR A 394 21.69 -32.94 2.36
CA THR A 394 22.27 -32.37 3.59
C THR A 394 22.24 -30.83 3.57
N LEU A 395 22.56 -30.23 2.43
CA LEU A 395 22.57 -28.78 2.25
C LEU A 395 21.15 -28.20 2.23
N SER A 396 20.21 -28.88 1.56
CA SER A 396 18.78 -28.54 1.60
C SER A 396 18.24 -28.56 3.03
N PHE A 397 18.55 -29.62 3.78
CA PHE A 397 18.14 -29.76 5.18
C PHE A 397 18.67 -28.60 6.04
N GLY A 398 19.98 -28.30 5.95
CA GLY A 398 20.60 -27.23 6.73
C GLY A 398 20.00 -25.84 6.44
N LEU A 399 19.75 -25.52 5.16
CA LEU A 399 19.14 -24.25 4.78
C LEU A 399 17.66 -24.15 5.16
N CYS A 400 16.89 -25.25 5.06
CA CYS A 400 15.50 -25.27 5.49
C CYS A 400 15.36 -25.12 7.01
N VAL A 401 16.25 -25.71 7.80
CA VAL A 401 16.32 -25.51 9.25
C VAL A 401 16.69 -24.06 9.58
N LEU A 402 17.70 -23.50 8.91
CA LEU A 402 18.10 -22.11 9.09
C LEU A 402 16.98 -21.13 8.74
N GLY A 403 16.32 -21.32 7.59
CA GLY A 403 15.20 -20.48 7.15
C GLY A 403 14.02 -20.54 8.11
N ARG A 404 13.68 -21.73 8.62
CA ARG A 404 12.61 -21.88 9.63
C ARG A 404 12.96 -21.21 10.96
N ARG A 405 14.21 -21.26 11.41
CA ARG A 405 14.67 -20.50 12.59
C ARG A 405 14.61 -19.00 12.35
N ALA A 406 15.02 -18.51 11.18
CA ALA A 406 14.90 -17.09 10.83
C ALA A 406 13.43 -16.64 10.88
N LEU A 407 12.52 -17.43 10.32
CA LEU A 407 11.07 -17.20 10.39
C LEU A 407 10.53 -17.24 11.83
N GLY A 408 10.98 -18.20 12.64
CA GLY A 408 10.60 -18.33 14.05
C GLY A 408 11.12 -17.19 14.94
N THR A 409 12.34 -16.72 14.71
CA THR A 409 12.92 -15.58 15.44
C THR A 409 12.25 -14.26 15.07
N ALA A 410 11.94 -14.01 13.79
CA ALA A 410 11.11 -12.88 13.37
C ALA A 410 9.73 -12.90 14.04
N SER A 411 9.17 -14.10 14.26
CA SER A 411 7.89 -14.23 14.95
C SER A 411 7.93 -13.83 16.43
N ASN A 412 9.08 -14.01 17.10
CA ASN A 412 9.29 -13.77 18.52
C ASN A 412 9.94 -12.41 18.84
N HIS A 413 10.62 -11.77 17.87
CA HIS A 413 11.33 -10.49 18.03
C HIS A 413 10.41 -9.33 18.47
N MET A 414 9.09 -9.45 18.29
CA MET A 414 8.13 -8.46 18.80
C MET A 414 7.87 -8.55 20.32
N SER A 415 8.27 -9.64 20.98
CA SER A 415 7.97 -9.89 22.40
C SER A 415 9.08 -9.44 23.37
N SER A 416 10.31 -9.21 22.89
CA SER A 416 11.50 -9.01 23.76
C SER A 416 12.11 -7.60 23.74
N ARG A 417 11.38 -6.56 23.31
CA ARG A 417 11.94 -5.18 23.25
C ARG A 417 12.09 -4.47 24.61
N SER A 418 11.86 -5.17 25.72
CA SER A 418 12.15 -4.71 27.08
C SER A 418 13.31 -5.50 27.69
N GLY A 419 14.54 -5.25 27.23
CA GLY A 419 15.73 -5.75 27.91
C GLY A 419 16.89 -6.05 26.98
N LEU A 420 17.85 -5.12 26.95
CA LEU A 420 19.25 -5.29 26.53
C LEU A 420 19.54 -5.72 25.08
N SER A 421 20.44 -4.94 24.48
CA SER A 421 21.33 -5.34 23.38
C SER A 421 21.93 -6.72 23.64
N ALA A 422 21.62 -7.73 22.82
CA ALA A 422 22.43 -8.94 22.69
C ALA A 422 22.06 -9.75 21.44
N CYS A 423 23.10 -10.00 20.65
CA CYS A 423 23.38 -11.15 19.78
C CYS A 423 22.27 -12.17 19.47
N VAL A 424 22.21 -12.53 18.17
CA VAL A 424 21.73 -13.83 17.67
C VAL A 424 22.14 -14.93 18.66
N PRO A 425 21.20 -15.75 19.18
CA PRO A 425 21.53 -16.79 20.13
C PRO A 425 22.42 -17.83 19.45
N GLN A 426 23.70 -17.82 19.81
CA GLN A 426 24.64 -18.91 19.55
C GLN A 426 24.23 -20.11 20.41
N GLY A 427 23.27 -20.89 19.91
CA GLY A 427 23.09 -22.29 20.32
C GLY A 427 24.24 -23.15 19.77
N PRO A 428 24.58 -24.27 20.44
CA PRO A 428 25.79 -25.01 20.13
C PRO A 428 25.73 -25.65 18.74
N LEU A 429 26.63 -25.18 17.86
CA LEU A 429 27.31 -25.94 16.80
C LEU A 429 26.43 -26.55 15.69
N LEU A 430 25.76 -25.68 14.94
CA LEU A 430 25.77 -25.78 13.48
C LEU A 430 26.80 -24.78 12.96
N GLY A 431 27.43 -25.01 11.80
CA GLY A 431 28.26 -24.01 11.10
C GLY A 431 27.47 -22.79 10.61
N GLY A 432 26.62 -22.23 11.47
CA GLY A 432 25.66 -21.16 11.19
C GLY A 432 26.36 -19.93 10.65
N GLY A 433 27.54 -19.56 11.15
CA GLY A 433 28.28 -18.41 10.64
C GLY A 433 28.66 -18.50 9.15
N VAL A 434 28.92 -19.70 8.63
CA VAL A 434 29.25 -19.92 7.21
C VAL A 434 27.98 -19.86 6.36
N LEU A 435 26.91 -20.53 6.77
CA LEU A 435 25.65 -20.52 6.02
C LEU A 435 24.92 -19.17 6.09
N THR A 436 24.98 -18.46 7.22
CA THR A 436 24.41 -17.10 7.32
C THR A 436 25.23 -16.09 6.53
N SER A 437 26.57 -16.14 6.59
CA SER A 437 27.40 -15.22 5.78
C SER A 437 27.28 -15.48 4.28
N LEU A 438 27.11 -16.75 3.86
CA LEU A 438 26.81 -17.08 2.46
C LEU A 438 25.41 -16.60 2.06
N ALA A 439 24.39 -16.81 2.89
CA ALA A 439 23.05 -16.35 2.56
C ALA A 439 22.94 -14.81 2.49
N GLU A 440 23.68 -14.09 3.34
CA GLU A 440 23.80 -12.62 3.31
C GLU A 440 24.56 -12.12 2.08
N ASN A 441 25.69 -12.76 1.72
CA ASN A 441 26.51 -12.35 0.58
C ASN A 441 25.86 -12.62 -0.79
N TYR A 442 24.92 -13.57 -0.86
CA TYR A 442 24.27 -13.99 -2.11
C TYR A 442 22.77 -13.66 -2.18
N HIS A 443 22.24 -12.85 -1.26
CA HIS A 443 20.80 -12.48 -1.19
C HIS A 443 19.85 -13.69 -1.26
N PHE A 444 20.21 -14.80 -0.59
CA PHE A 444 19.51 -16.07 -0.79
C PHE A 444 18.15 -16.15 -0.05
N PHE A 445 17.94 -15.29 0.97
CA PHE A 445 16.70 -15.20 1.75
C PHE A 445 15.92 -13.90 1.53
N PHE A 446 16.37 -13.01 0.64
CA PHE A 446 15.78 -11.67 0.41
C PHE A 446 15.24 -11.51 -1.00
#